data_AF-A0A9W9AL37-F1
#
_entry.id   AF-A0A9W9AL37-F1
#
_cell.length_a   1.000
_cell.length_b   1.000
_cell.length_c   1.000
_cell.angle_alpha   90.00
_cell.angle_beta   90.00
_cell.angle_gamma   90.00
#
_symmetry.space_group_name_H-M   'P 1'
#
loop_
_entity.id
_entity.type
_entity.pdbx_description
1 polymer ?
#
loop_
_entity_poly.entity_id
_entity_poly.type
_entity_poly.pdbx_seq_one_letter_code
_entity_poly.pdbx_strand_id
1 'polypeptide(L)'
;MTSTLPSIAEWADKRTAAVYTAKSKTLAKVAIEELFAPHVKASINGRNITREEIDQLLLGMRPTEEGALGFYWTDLVGAPKDPSQRVGGNGGSMACFTYRMQDGSVSGMFIISGLRLPNPQTGELVPMFRRKGVAVIVESQSQDPAVDSRKIVEFVAVANNYPLDQLAAQEKERGTYVSNHLAQQCRMKGCTRKGDQDLGLERPGTRAG
;
A
#
# COMPACT_ATOMS: atom_id res chain seq x y z
N MET A 1 10.06 17.01 23.66
CA MET A 1 8.85 16.34 23.14
C MET A 1 9.31 15.14 22.32
N THR A 2 9.07 13.92 22.79
CA THR A 2 9.43 12.69 22.05
C THR A 2 8.42 12.47 20.94
N SER A 3 8.77 12.87 19.70
CA SER A 3 7.95 12.57 18.52
C SER A 3 7.86 11.05 18.36
N THR A 4 6.65 10.50 18.42
CA THR A 4 6.37 9.08 18.16
C THR A 4 6.53 8.82 16.67
N LEU A 5 7.36 7.84 16.29
CA LEU A 5 7.49 7.46 14.88
C LEU A 5 6.23 6.76 14.40
N PRO A 6 5.76 7.02 13.17
CA PRO A 6 4.63 6.31 12.60
C PRO A 6 4.97 4.84 12.38
N SER A 7 3.95 3.98 12.33
CA SER A 7 4.10 2.58 11.93
C SER A 7 4.78 2.47 10.55
N ILE A 8 5.35 1.31 10.24
CA ILE A 8 6.01 1.08 8.95
C ILE A 8 5.05 1.24 7.76
N ALA A 9 3.77 0.88 7.94
CA ALA A 9 2.74 1.05 6.92
C ALA A 9 2.42 2.54 6.70
N GLU A 10 2.17 3.30 7.77
CA GLU A 10 1.91 4.74 7.68
C GLU A 10 3.12 5.51 7.10
N TRP A 11 4.34 5.10 7.48
CA TRP A 11 5.57 5.64 6.90
C TRP A 11 5.65 5.35 5.40
N ALA A 12 5.40 4.11 4.98
CA ALA A 12 5.46 3.72 3.59
C ALA A 12 4.39 4.42 2.74
N ASP A 13 3.17 4.56 3.26
CA ASP A 13 2.10 5.32 2.62
C ASP A 13 2.54 6.76 2.36
N LYS A 14 2.92 7.47 3.43
CA LYS A 14 3.33 8.88 3.35
C LYS A 14 4.53 9.09 2.42
N ARG A 15 5.58 8.28 2.54
CA ARG A 15 6.80 8.45 1.75
C ARG A 15 6.60 8.07 0.28
N THR A 16 5.83 7.03 0.01
CA THR A 16 5.52 6.64 -1.38
C THR A 16 4.61 7.68 -2.04
N ALA A 17 3.59 8.17 -1.31
CA ALA A 17 2.73 9.25 -1.78
C ALA A 17 3.54 10.50 -2.14
N ALA A 18 4.48 10.91 -1.28
CA ALA A 18 5.34 12.07 -1.53
C ALA A 18 6.10 11.99 -2.87
N VAL A 19 6.53 10.79 -3.28
CA VAL A 19 7.17 10.60 -4.59
C VAL A 19 6.22 10.88 -5.73
N TYR A 20 4.97 10.41 -5.68
CA TYR A 20 4.03 10.50 -6.81
C TYR A 20 3.26 11.83 -6.83
N THR A 21 2.88 12.36 -5.67
CA THR A 21 2.10 13.59 -5.53
C THR A 21 2.97 14.85 -5.46
N ALA A 22 4.29 14.72 -5.58
CA ALA A 22 5.19 15.86 -5.68
C ALA A 22 4.79 16.78 -6.84
N LYS A 23 4.72 18.09 -6.57
CA LYS A 23 4.27 19.11 -7.52
C LYS A 23 5.27 19.41 -8.63
N SER A 24 6.53 19.06 -8.44
CA SER A 24 7.60 19.26 -9.42
C SER A 24 8.57 18.09 -9.42
N LYS A 25 9.32 17.94 -10.52
CA LYS A 25 10.35 16.92 -10.68
C LYS A 25 11.47 17.04 -9.65
N THR A 26 11.85 18.25 -9.26
CA THR A 26 12.84 18.51 -8.19
C THR A 26 12.36 17.97 -6.85
N LEU A 27 11.11 18.26 -6.46
CA LEU A 27 10.53 17.73 -5.22
C LEU A 27 10.37 16.20 -5.27
N ALA A 28 10.01 15.66 -6.43
CA ALA A 28 9.96 14.22 -6.64
C ALA A 28 11.34 13.58 -6.46
N LYS A 29 12.40 14.20 -6.99
CA LYS A 29 13.78 13.73 -6.82
C LYS A 29 14.19 13.69 -5.35
N VAL A 30 13.92 14.76 -4.60
CA VAL A 30 14.17 14.79 -3.15
C VAL A 30 13.39 13.68 -2.44
N ALA A 31 12.10 13.50 -2.75
CA ALA A 31 11.29 12.44 -2.15
C ALA A 31 11.84 11.03 -2.49
N ILE A 32 12.37 10.84 -3.70
CA ILE A 32 13.00 9.59 -4.14
C ILE A 32 14.31 9.35 -3.37
N GLU A 33 15.14 10.38 -3.17
CA GLU A 33 16.36 10.31 -2.37
C GLU A 33 16.05 10.00 -0.89
N GLU A 34 14.97 10.57 -0.36
CA GLU A 34 14.51 10.28 1.00
C GLU A 34 13.98 8.85 1.16
N LEU A 35 13.26 8.33 0.16
CA LEU A 35 12.61 7.02 0.21
C LEU A 35 13.58 5.83 0.06
N PHE A 36 14.54 5.92 -0.86
CA PHE A 36 15.39 4.78 -1.22
C PHE A 36 16.82 4.92 -0.69
N ALA A 37 17.39 3.81 -0.24
CA ALA A 37 18.79 3.73 0.15
C ALA A 37 19.71 3.86 -1.09
N PRO A 38 20.95 4.39 -0.94
CA PRO A 38 21.91 4.49 -2.04
C PRO A 38 22.22 3.15 -2.72
N HIS A 39 22.20 2.05 -1.96
CA HIS A 39 22.52 0.70 -2.43
C HIS A 39 21.30 -0.22 -2.48
N VAL A 40 20.13 0.35 -2.82
CA VAL A 40 18.88 -0.41 -2.92
C VAL A 40 19.00 -1.55 -3.94
N LYS A 41 18.56 -2.75 -3.55
CA LYS A 41 18.39 -3.89 -4.46
C LYS A 41 16.99 -3.87 -5.04
N ALA A 42 16.86 -3.90 -6.36
CA ALA A 42 15.56 -3.70 -6.99
C ALA A 42 15.31 -4.60 -8.19
N SER A 43 14.08 -5.09 -8.33
CA SER A 43 13.59 -5.69 -9.57
C SER A 43 12.19 -5.22 -9.94
N ILE A 44 11.96 -5.04 -11.24
CA ILE A 44 10.65 -4.70 -11.80
C ILE A 44 10.33 -5.68 -12.94
N ASN A 45 9.16 -6.31 -12.88
CA ASN A 45 8.70 -7.29 -13.88
C ASN A 45 9.74 -8.39 -14.14
N GLY A 46 10.44 -8.83 -13.08
CA GLY A 46 11.50 -9.86 -13.16
C GLY A 46 12.86 -9.37 -13.62
N ARG A 47 13.02 -8.09 -14.02
CA ARG A 47 14.31 -7.49 -14.41
C ARG A 47 14.92 -6.75 -13.23
N ASN A 48 16.18 -7.05 -12.90
CA ASN A 48 16.95 -6.25 -11.94
C ASN A 48 17.20 -4.85 -12.50
N ILE A 49 17.10 -3.83 -11.64
CA ILE A 49 17.32 -2.44 -12.00
C ILE A 49 18.27 -1.75 -11.03
N THR A 50 19.03 -0.77 -11.53
CA THR A 50 19.96 0.03 -10.72
C THR A 50 19.27 1.20 -10.02
N ARG A 51 20.00 1.86 -9.11
CA ARG A 51 19.52 3.07 -8.42
C ARG A 51 19.17 4.19 -9.40
N GLU A 52 20.00 4.38 -10.41
CA GLU A 52 19.84 5.40 -11.45
C GLU A 52 18.63 5.09 -12.33
N GLU A 53 18.42 3.81 -12.68
CA GLU A 53 17.23 3.39 -13.42
C GLU A 53 15.94 3.62 -12.63
N ILE A 54 15.96 3.44 -11.30
CA ILE A 54 14.80 3.78 -10.44
C ILE A 54 14.47 5.27 -10.58
N ASP A 55 15.47 6.14 -10.48
CA ASP A 55 15.27 7.59 -10.57
C ASP A 55 14.72 7.97 -11.95
N GLN A 56 15.30 7.43 -13.02
CA GLN A 56 14.83 7.65 -14.39
C GLN A 56 13.39 7.18 -14.58
N LEU A 57 13.04 6.00 -14.09
CA LEU A 57 11.68 5.45 -14.18
C LEU A 57 10.67 6.27 -13.39
N LEU A 58 11.03 6.71 -12.17
CA LEU A 58 10.12 7.45 -11.31
C LEU A 58 9.90 8.89 -11.79
N LEU A 59 10.96 9.55 -12.25
CA LEU A 59 10.88 10.91 -12.79
C LEU A 59 10.27 10.94 -14.19
N GLY A 60 10.57 9.94 -15.03
CA GLY A 60 10.09 9.84 -16.42
C GLY A 60 8.59 9.58 -16.58
N MET A 61 7.87 9.25 -15.50
CA MET A 61 6.40 9.17 -15.53
C MET A 61 5.71 10.54 -15.61
N ARG A 62 6.43 11.63 -15.39
CA ARG A 62 5.88 13.00 -15.45
C ARG A 62 6.03 13.55 -16.86
N PRO A 63 4.93 14.04 -17.47
CA PRO A 63 4.99 14.61 -18.82
C PRO A 63 5.68 15.98 -18.85
N THR A 64 5.68 16.69 -17.72
CA THR A 64 6.13 18.07 -17.58
C THR A 64 6.97 18.21 -16.30
N GLU A 65 7.76 19.29 -16.22
CA GLU A 65 8.55 19.60 -15.01
C GLU A 65 7.65 19.90 -13.79
N GLU A 66 6.44 20.37 -14.05
CA GLU A 66 5.37 20.62 -13.08
C GLU A 66 4.24 19.59 -13.25
N GLY A 67 3.61 19.18 -12.15
CA GLY A 67 2.44 18.30 -12.18
C GLY A 67 2.55 17.12 -11.22
N ALA A 68 1.52 16.94 -10.40
CA ALA A 68 1.39 15.81 -9.50
C ALA A 68 0.68 14.65 -10.21
N LEU A 69 1.17 13.43 -9.97
CA LEU A 69 0.45 12.22 -10.31
C LEU A 69 -0.55 11.91 -9.19
N GLY A 70 -1.64 11.21 -9.52
CA GLY A 70 -2.52 10.66 -8.49
C GLY A 70 -1.93 9.36 -7.93
N PHE A 71 -2.12 9.13 -6.63
CA PHE A 71 -1.59 7.94 -5.96
C PHE A 71 -2.51 7.52 -4.81
N TYR A 72 -2.73 6.21 -4.67
CA TYR A 72 -3.31 5.62 -3.46
C TYR A 72 -2.99 4.12 -3.38
N TRP A 73 -2.91 3.60 -2.15
CA TRP A 73 -2.83 2.16 -1.89
C TRP A 73 -4.21 1.51 -1.92
N THR A 74 -4.29 0.29 -2.46
CA THR A 74 -5.50 -0.54 -2.38
C THR A 74 -5.41 -1.57 -1.26
N ASP A 75 -4.21 -2.11 -1.00
CA ASP A 75 -4.01 -3.27 -0.12
C ASP A 75 -2.63 -3.20 0.56
N LEU A 76 -2.42 -2.20 1.43
CA LEU A 76 -1.14 -1.99 2.12
C LEU A 76 -1.04 -2.82 3.41
N VAL A 77 0.02 -3.62 3.54
CA VAL A 77 0.32 -4.40 4.73
C VAL A 77 1.76 -4.16 5.15
N GLY A 78 1.98 -3.83 6.42
CA GLY A 78 3.29 -3.67 7.01
C GLY A 78 3.55 -4.68 8.13
N ALA A 79 4.73 -5.27 8.15
CA ALA A 79 5.19 -6.16 9.21
C ALA A 79 6.56 -5.69 9.72
N PRO A 80 6.71 -5.45 11.03
CA PRO A 80 8.03 -5.17 11.59
C PRO A 80 8.91 -6.41 11.57
N LYS A 81 10.23 -6.20 11.52
CA LYS A 81 11.23 -7.26 11.53
C LYS A 81 11.25 -8.04 12.85
N ASP A 82 11.12 -7.34 13.96
CA ASP A 82 11.10 -7.93 15.30
C ASP A 82 9.67 -7.96 15.88
N PRO A 83 9.02 -9.14 15.95
CA PRO A 83 7.67 -9.26 16.49
C PRO A 83 7.63 -9.18 18.02
N SER A 84 8.76 -9.37 18.73
CA SER A 84 8.81 -9.28 20.21
C SER A 84 8.53 -7.86 20.71
N GLN A 85 8.65 -6.88 19.82
CA GLN A 85 8.32 -5.47 20.05
C GLN A 85 6.83 -5.16 19.82
N ARG A 86 5.99 -6.15 19.45
CA ARG A 86 4.51 -6.00 19.29
C ARG A 86 3.74 -6.15 20.61
N VAL A 87 4.42 -6.44 21.72
CA VAL A 87 3.77 -6.78 23.00
C VAL A 87 3.43 -5.50 23.78
N GLY A 88 2.18 -5.07 23.63
CA GLY A 88 1.55 -4.02 24.43
C GLY A 88 0.04 -4.22 24.47
N GLY A 89 -0.41 -5.45 24.75
CA GLY A 89 -1.84 -5.79 24.81
C GLY A 89 -2.08 -6.92 25.81
N ASN A 90 -2.57 -6.53 26.98
CA ASN A 90 -3.18 -7.34 28.05
C ASN A 90 -2.23 -8.05 29.03
N GLY A 91 -1.89 -7.33 30.12
CA GLY A 91 -1.62 -7.99 31.41
C GLY A 91 -0.38 -7.49 32.14
N GLY A 92 -0.46 -6.30 32.75
CA GLY A 92 0.38 -5.94 33.90
C GLY A 92 1.77 -5.41 33.58
N SER A 93 2.04 -4.24 34.14
CA SER A 93 3.31 -3.50 34.13
C SER A 93 3.56 -2.58 32.92
N MET A 94 3.54 -1.31 33.28
CA MET A 94 3.58 -0.11 32.47
C MET A 94 5.03 0.20 32.10
N ALA A 95 5.53 -0.50 31.08
CA ALA A 95 6.68 -0.05 30.31
C ALA A 95 6.28 -0.14 28.84
N CYS A 96 5.57 0.91 28.39
CA CYS A 96 5.38 1.20 26.98
C CYS A 96 6.74 1.59 26.41
N PHE A 97 7.63 0.62 26.27
CA PHE A 97 8.76 0.75 25.36
C PHE A 97 8.14 0.71 23.96
N THR A 98 7.78 1.88 23.47
CA THR A 98 7.67 2.19 22.05
C THR A 98 9.05 1.95 21.43
N TYR A 99 9.46 0.68 21.33
CA TYR A 99 10.55 0.31 20.45
C TYR A 99 10.04 0.59 19.05
N ARG A 100 10.53 1.73 18.55
CA ARG A 100 10.25 2.28 17.24
C ARG A 100 10.65 1.21 16.23
N MET A 101 9.65 0.52 15.70
CA MET A 101 9.80 -0.47 14.64
C MET A 101 10.32 0.24 13.38
N GLN A 102 11.63 0.45 13.33
CA GLN A 102 12.27 1.16 12.22
C GLN A 102 12.48 0.21 11.05
N ASP A 103 12.65 -1.08 11.33
CA ASP A 103 12.93 -2.10 10.33
C ASP A 103 11.72 -3.01 10.12
N GLY A 104 11.54 -3.45 8.88
CA GLY A 104 10.50 -4.41 8.55
C GLY A 104 10.27 -4.56 7.06
N SER A 105 9.14 -5.16 6.73
CA SER A 105 8.67 -5.33 5.37
C SER A 105 7.33 -4.66 5.16
N VAL A 106 7.12 -4.20 3.94
CA VAL A 106 5.84 -3.66 3.50
C VAL A 106 5.51 -4.30 2.16
N SER A 107 4.29 -4.79 2.02
CA SER A 107 3.80 -5.38 0.79
C SER A 107 2.42 -4.83 0.48
N GLY A 108 2.09 -4.73 -0.80
CA GLY A 108 0.76 -4.31 -1.19
C GLY A 108 0.61 -3.96 -2.66
N MET A 109 -0.57 -3.46 -2.97
CA MET A 109 -0.89 -2.92 -4.29
C MET A 109 -1.24 -1.44 -4.19
N PHE A 110 -0.82 -0.67 -5.20
CA PHE A 110 -1.20 0.72 -5.34
C PHE A 110 -1.44 1.10 -6.80
N ILE A 111 -2.15 2.21 -6.99
CA ILE A 111 -2.50 2.78 -8.28
C ILE A 111 -1.84 4.14 -8.42
N ILE A 112 -1.23 4.37 -9.58
CA ILE A 112 -0.75 5.67 -10.05
C ILE A 112 -1.65 6.12 -11.19
N SER A 113 -2.18 7.33 -11.11
CA SER A 113 -3.04 7.92 -12.16
C SER A 113 -2.46 9.23 -12.68
N GLY A 114 -3.04 9.76 -13.76
CA GLY A 114 -2.52 10.95 -14.44
C GLY A 114 -1.36 10.65 -15.40
N LEU A 115 -1.14 9.38 -15.74
CA LEU A 115 -0.13 8.99 -16.73
C LEU A 115 -0.65 9.26 -18.14
N ARG A 116 0.28 9.63 -19.02
CA ARG A 116 0.06 9.68 -20.47
C ARG A 116 1.12 8.83 -21.12
N LEU A 117 0.71 7.78 -21.83
CA LEU A 117 1.62 6.85 -22.49
C LEU A 117 1.22 6.69 -23.96
N PRO A 118 2.17 6.44 -24.87
CA PRO A 118 1.85 6.23 -26.28
C PRO A 118 1.04 4.94 -26.45
N ASN A 119 -0.06 5.03 -27.18
CA ASN A 119 -0.84 3.87 -27.60
C ASN A 119 0.03 2.98 -28.50
N PRO A 120 0.07 1.65 -28.29
CA PRO A 120 0.94 0.76 -29.06
C PRO A 120 0.58 0.66 -30.54
N GLN A 121 -0.67 0.97 -30.92
CA GLN A 121 -1.14 0.93 -32.29
C GLN A 121 -1.03 2.29 -32.99
N THR A 122 -1.40 3.37 -32.31
CA THR A 122 -1.49 4.72 -32.93
C THR A 122 -0.32 5.63 -32.59
N GLY A 123 0.46 5.33 -31.54
CA GLY A 123 1.52 6.20 -31.02
C GLY A 123 1.01 7.44 -30.26
N GLU A 124 -0.29 7.72 -30.29
CA GLU A 124 -0.88 8.86 -29.60
C GLU A 124 -0.82 8.72 -28.09
N LEU A 125 -0.57 9.82 -27.38
CA LEU A 125 -0.56 9.84 -25.92
C LEU A 125 -1.98 9.69 -25.37
N VAL A 126 -2.27 8.54 -24.76
CA VAL A 126 -3.56 8.24 -24.15
C VAL A 126 -3.49 8.30 -22.62
N PRO A 127 -4.54 8.77 -21.92
CA PRO A 127 -4.63 8.70 -20.48
C PRO A 127 -4.61 7.25 -19.99
N MET A 128 -3.70 6.94 -19.06
CA MET A 128 -3.57 5.62 -18.48
C MET A 128 -3.44 5.72 -16.95
N PHE A 129 -3.68 4.60 -16.29
CA PHE A 129 -3.25 4.38 -14.92
C PHE A 129 -2.30 3.18 -14.85
N ARG A 130 -1.44 3.16 -13.84
CA ARG A 130 -0.54 2.05 -13.56
C ARG A 130 -0.94 1.40 -12.26
N ARG A 131 -1.13 0.09 -12.29
CA ARG A 131 -1.30 -0.73 -11.11
C ARG A 131 0.03 -1.41 -10.80
N LYS A 132 0.48 -1.29 -9.56
CA LYS A 132 1.77 -1.84 -9.12
C LYS A 132 1.58 -2.67 -7.86
N GLY A 133 1.99 -3.94 -7.93
CA GLY A 133 2.18 -4.79 -6.75
C GLY A 133 3.62 -4.69 -6.30
N VAL A 134 3.86 -4.52 -5.00
CA VAL A 134 5.21 -4.38 -4.43
C VAL A 134 5.38 -5.23 -3.19
N ALA A 135 6.63 -5.64 -2.97
CA ALA A 135 7.15 -6.09 -1.70
C ALA A 135 8.47 -5.35 -1.45
N VAL A 136 8.60 -4.72 -0.28
CA VAL A 136 9.76 -3.89 0.06
C VAL A 136 10.31 -4.26 1.43
N ILE A 137 11.62 -4.14 1.59
CA ILE A 137 12.31 -4.21 2.87
C ILE A 137 12.75 -2.79 3.23
N VAL A 138 12.43 -2.40 4.46
CA VAL A 138 12.74 -1.11 5.04
C VAL A 138 13.71 -1.31 6.19
N GLU A 139 14.77 -0.51 6.20
CA GLU A 139 15.76 -0.51 7.27
C GLU A 139 16.14 0.92 7.67
N SER A 140 16.42 1.10 8.96
CA SER A 140 16.97 2.35 9.46
C SER A 140 18.41 2.58 9.01
N GLN A 141 18.70 3.81 8.60
CA GLN A 141 20.06 4.22 8.24
C GLN A 141 20.82 4.88 9.40
N SER A 142 20.24 4.91 10.60
CA SER A 142 20.85 5.47 11.82
C SER A 142 20.67 4.50 12.98
N GLN A 143 21.62 4.52 13.91
CA GLN A 143 21.51 3.82 15.19
C GLN A 143 20.77 4.67 16.24
N ASP A 144 20.58 5.97 15.99
CA ASP A 144 19.83 6.85 16.89
C ASP A 144 18.33 6.59 16.75
N PRO A 145 17.67 6.01 17.77
CA PRO A 145 16.25 5.73 17.71
C PRO A 145 15.40 7.00 17.68
N ALA A 146 15.94 8.17 18.05
CA ALA A 146 15.21 9.43 18.02
C ALA A 146 14.89 9.91 16.60
N VAL A 147 15.67 9.47 15.59
CA VAL A 147 15.61 9.94 14.21
C VAL A 147 14.88 8.94 13.31
N ASP A 148 13.99 9.43 12.45
CA ASP A 148 13.41 8.60 11.39
C ASP A 148 14.35 8.56 10.18
N SER A 149 15.26 7.60 10.19
CA SER A 149 16.22 7.35 9.12
C SER A 149 15.83 6.16 8.24
N ARG A 150 14.56 5.75 8.25
CA ARG A 150 14.11 4.60 7.45
C ARG A 150 14.27 4.85 5.96
N LYS A 151 14.71 3.82 5.23
CA LYS A 151 14.77 3.78 3.76
C LYS A 151 14.43 2.40 3.23
N ILE A 152 13.96 2.35 1.98
CA ILE A 152 13.83 1.10 1.22
C ILE A 152 15.24 0.63 0.82
N VAL A 153 15.63 -0.54 1.31
CA VAL A 153 16.90 -1.21 0.97
C VAL A 153 16.72 -2.32 -0.06
N GLU A 154 15.51 -2.84 -0.19
CA GLU A 154 15.17 -3.83 -1.21
C GLU A 154 13.73 -3.64 -1.68
N PHE A 155 13.47 -3.76 -2.98
CA PHE A 155 12.10 -3.93 -3.46
C PHE A 155 11.98 -4.81 -4.69
N VAL A 156 10.87 -5.52 -4.75
CA VAL A 156 10.40 -6.24 -5.93
C VAL A 156 9.05 -5.65 -6.33
N ALA A 157 8.86 -5.41 -7.61
CA ALA A 157 7.58 -4.92 -8.10
C ALA A 157 7.16 -5.54 -9.42
N VAL A 158 5.84 -5.65 -9.59
CA VAL A 158 5.19 -5.96 -10.87
C VAL A 158 4.28 -4.79 -11.20
N ALA A 159 4.41 -4.24 -12.41
CA ALA A 159 3.68 -3.06 -12.84
C ALA A 159 3.06 -3.27 -14.23
N ASN A 160 1.77 -2.97 -14.34
CA ASN A 160 1.01 -2.99 -15.58
C ASN A 160 0.29 -1.65 -15.78
N ASN A 161 0.22 -1.20 -17.03
CA ASN A 161 -0.53 0.00 -17.41
C ASN A 161 -1.86 -0.42 -18.04
N TYR A 162 -2.91 0.33 -17.73
CA TYR A 162 -4.25 0.12 -18.27
C TYR A 162 -4.84 1.45 -18.75
N PRO A 163 -5.68 1.43 -19.79
CA PRO A 163 -6.50 2.58 -20.18
C PRO A 163 -7.34 3.10 -19.00
N LEU A 164 -7.47 4.43 -18.89
CA LEU A 164 -8.13 5.04 -17.74
C LEU A 164 -9.61 4.65 -17.59
N ASP A 165 -10.31 4.41 -18.69
CA ASP A 165 -11.71 3.95 -18.75
C ASP A 165 -11.90 2.55 -18.13
N GLN A 166 -10.85 1.74 -18.03
CA GLN A 166 -10.90 0.42 -17.39
C GLN A 166 -10.76 0.47 -15.86
N LEU A 167 -10.44 1.61 -15.26
CA LEU A 167 -10.16 1.72 -13.82
C LEU A 167 -11.34 1.24 -12.97
N ALA A 168 -12.55 1.70 -13.28
CA ALA A 168 -13.76 1.33 -12.53
C ALA A 168 -14.07 -0.17 -12.63
N ALA A 169 -13.87 -0.76 -13.81
CA ALA A 169 -14.08 -2.20 -14.02
C ALA A 169 -13.06 -3.02 -13.22
N GLN A 170 -11.78 -2.63 -13.25
CA GLN A 170 -10.69 -3.27 -12.53
C GLN A 170 -10.90 -3.23 -11.00
N GLU A 171 -11.32 -2.08 -10.45
CA GLU A 171 -11.62 -1.97 -9.02
C GLU A 171 -12.86 -2.79 -8.62
N LYS A 172 -13.89 -2.83 -9.47
CA LYS A 172 -15.08 -3.67 -9.23
C LYS A 172 -14.73 -5.16 -9.21
N GLU A 173 -13.91 -5.61 -10.15
CA GLU A 173 -13.42 -6.99 -10.23
C GLU A 173 -12.64 -7.37 -8.97
N ARG A 174 -11.73 -6.49 -8.53
CA ARG A 174 -10.97 -6.67 -7.28
C ARG A 174 -11.89 -6.81 -6.08
N GLY A 175 -12.85 -5.90 -5.91
CA GLY A 175 -13.80 -5.94 -4.80
C GLY A 175 -14.64 -7.23 -4.77
N THR A 176 -15.00 -7.74 -5.95
CA THR A 176 -15.70 -9.03 -6.09
C THR A 176 -14.82 -10.20 -5.65
N TYR A 177 -13.57 -10.24 -6.08
CA TYR A 177 -12.62 -11.29 -5.68
C TYR A 177 -12.39 -11.31 -4.16
N VAL A 178 -12.15 -10.14 -3.56
CA VAL A 178 -11.95 -10.01 -2.11
C VAL A 178 -13.19 -10.49 -1.35
N SER A 179 -14.38 -10.06 -1.77
CA SER A 179 -15.65 -10.47 -1.13
C SER A 179 -15.86 -11.99 -1.20
N ASN A 180 -15.59 -12.59 -2.35
CA ASN A 180 -15.71 -14.04 -2.53
C ASN A 180 -14.70 -14.81 -1.66
N HIS A 181 -13.46 -14.33 -1.57
CA HIS A 181 -12.44 -14.96 -0.75
C HIS A 181 -12.79 -14.89 0.75
N LEU A 182 -13.25 -13.73 1.22
CA LEU A 182 -13.71 -13.56 2.60
C LEU A 182 -14.92 -14.48 2.91
N ALA A 183 -15.89 -14.55 1.99
CA ALA A 183 -17.03 -15.46 2.14
C ALA A 183 -16.60 -16.93 2.22
N GLN A 184 -15.62 -17.34 1.41
CA GLN A 184 -15.06 -18.70 1.46
C GLN A 184 -14.33 -18.97 2.78
N GLN A 185 -13.52 -18.03 3.28
CA GLN A 185 -12.87 -18.17 4.59
C GLN A 185 -13.88 -18.30 5.73
N CYS A 186 -14.98 -17.52 5.71
CA CYS A 186 -16.06 -17.64 6.69
C CYS A 186 -16.72 -19.02 6.68
N ARG A 187 -16.96 -19.61 5.50
CA ARG A 187 -17.52 -20.98 5.38
C ARG A 187 -16.58 -22.03 5.95
N MET A 188 -15.27 -21.93 5.68
CA MET A 188 -14.29 -22.91 6.18
C MET A 188 -14.09 -22.83 7.70
N LYS A 189 -14.21 -21.64 8.30
CA LYS A 189 -14.07 -21.46 9.75
C LYS A 189 -15.31 -21.88 10.55
N GLY A 190 -16.34 -22.43 9.90
CA GLY A 190 -17.56 -22.85 10.59
C GLY A 190 -18.31 -21.69 11.26
N CYS A 191 -18.14 -20.44 10.77
CA CYS A 191 -18.95 -19.32 11.20
C CYS A 191 -20.37 -19.49 10.65
N THR A 192 -21.17 -20.34 11.29
CA THR A 192 -22.62 -20.22 11.22
C THR A 192 -22.95 -18.82 11.72
N ARG A 193 -23.62 -18.01 10.89
CA ARG A 193 -24.35 -16.85 11.41
C ARG A 193 -25.17 -17.38 12.58
N LYS A 194 -24.92 -16.89 13.80
CA LYS A 194 -25.91 -17.00 14.87
C LYS A 194 -27.15 -16.32 14.31
N GLY A 195 -28.07 -17.15 13.80
CA GLY A 195 -29.35 -16.69 13.31
C GLY A 195 -30.08 -16.00 14.46
N ASP A 196 -30.65 -14.85 14.14
CA ASP A 196 -32.05 -14.55 14.38
C ASP A 196 -32.71 -15.50 15.39
N GLN A 197 -32.59 -15.19 16.68
CA GLN A 197 -33.56 -15.65 17.65
C GLN A 197 -34.81 -14.81 17.47
N ASP A 198 -35.83 -15.45 16.89
CA ASP A 198 -37.25 -15.31 17.19
C ASP A 198 -37.70 -13.91 17.65
N LEU A 199 -38.08 -13.08 16.68
CA LEU A 199 -39.19 -12.15 16.91
C LEU A 199 -40.48 -12.97 16.85
N GLY A 200 -40.89 -13.47 18.02
CA GLY A 200 -42.19 -14.09 18.24
C GLY A 200 -43.32 -13.15 17.84
N LEU A 201 -43.80 -13.31 16.60
CA LEU A 201 -45.06 -12.78 16.12
C LEU A 201 -46.14 -13.82 16.41
N GLU A 202 -46.70 -13.77 17.61
CA GLU A 202 -47.96 -14.45 17.90
C GLU A 202 -49.06 -13.90 16.99
N ARG A 203 -49.64 -14.78 16.18
CA ARG A 203 -50.85 -14.48 15.41
C ARG A 203 -52.06 -14.64 16.32
N PRO A 204 -52.99 -13.66 16.38
CA PRO A 204 -54.25 -13.87 17.08
C PRO A 204 -55.15 -14.80 16.27
N GLY A 205 -55.51 -15.93 16.88
CA GLY A 205 -56.48 -16.89 16.35
C GLY A 205 -57.91 -16.37 16.48
N THR A 206 -58.60 -16.33 15.35
CA THR A 206 -60.02 -15.98 15.24
C THR A 206 -60.91 -17.19 15.58
N ARG A 207 -61.84 -16.98 16.52
CA ARG A 207 -63.16 -17.62 16.77
C ARG A 207 -63.58 -18.88 15.97
N ALA A 208 -64.18 -19.84 16.68
CA ALA A 208 -65.62 -20.19 16.56
C ALA A 208 -66.01 -21.35 17.50
N GLY A 209 -67.20 -21.30 18.09
CA GLY A 209 -67.85 -22.42 18.78
C GLY A 209 -68.26 -22.11 20.21
#